data_AF-A0A9D6E3A9-F1
#
_entry.id   AF-A0A9D6E3A9-F1
#
_cell.length_a   1.000
_cell.length_b   1.000
_cell.length_c   1.000
_cell.angle_alpha   90.00
_cell.angle_beta   90.00
_cell.angle_gamma   90.00
#
_symmetry.space_group_name_H-M   'P 1'
#
loop_
_entity.id
_entity.type
_entity.pdbx_description
1 polymer ?
#
loop_
_entity_poly.entity_id
_entity_poly.type
_entity_poly.pdbx_seq_one_letter_code
_entity_poly.pdbx_strand_id
1 'polypeptide(L)'
;MTLSGLKDALDQAREDTGVKPDVLGFNLCEMAQIEVADSLKDAADIMIASENIQYTPGWPLREVLDLFVKGEKTPTPGEAAKAIVDACAKVSTRYTTTTSAVDLSKIETSKEAVRDLSEALLAVRDEVTIQGVRESFSQVAFFPNTPFKAPYPKDLGDLARKIISHPGTNDAPVAESAFRVVESLNKALIAEQHLPKGQENRYGTAMRQDATGLTINLAGEENDESYKTLPFVTETKWDKVIDKFGAWDDATGIS
;
A
#
# COMPACT_ATOMS: atom_id res chain seq x y z
N MET A 1 -6.14 -7.60 16.88
CA MET A 1 -5.35 -6.43 17.28
C MET A 1 -5.72 -5.31 16.33
N THR A 2 -6.16 -4.15 16.82
CA THR A 2 -6.45 -2.98 15.97
C THR A 2 -5.16 -2.23 15.65
N LEU A 3 -5.16 -1.34 14.66
CA LEU A 3 -4.00 -0.49 14.38
C LEU A 3 -3.65 0.43 15.56
N SER A 4 -4.67 1.00 16.22
CA SER A 4 -4.48 1.76 17.46
C SER A 4 -3.80 0.92 18.54
N GLY A 5 -4.28 -0.30 18.78
CA GLY A 5 -3.69 -1.18 19.78
C GLY A 5 -2.26 -1.63 19.43
N LEU A 6 -1.94 -1.77 18.14
CA LEU A 6 -0.56 -2.03 17.71
C LEU A 6 0.35 -0.83 17.96
N LYS A 7 -0.13 0.38 17.64
CA LYS A 7 0.62 1.63 17.93
C LYS A 7 0.87 1.77 19.42
N ASP A 8 -0.16 1.61 20.25
CA ASP A 8 -0.06 1.70 21.71
C ASP A 8 0.95 0.68 22.27
N ALA A 9 0.96 -0.54 21.73
CA ALA A 9 1.91 -1.57 22.12
C ALA A 9 3.36 -1.22 21.75
N LEU A 10 3.59 -0.62 20.58
CA LEU A 10 4.92 -0.17 20.14
C LEU A 10 5.40 1.04 20.96
N ASP A 11 4.50 1.98 21.26
CA ASP A 11 4.80 3.13 22.12
C ASP A 11 5.16 2.65 23.54
N GLN A 12 4.39 1.73 24.12
CA GLN A 12 4.70 1.16 25.43
C GLN A 12 6.05 0.42 25.42
N ALA A 13 6.31 -0.39 24.40
CA ALA A 13 7.60 -1.10 24.28
C ALA A 13 8.77 -0.10 24.20
N ARG A 14 8.59 1.03 23.52
CA ARG A 14 9.58 2.10 23.44
C ARG A 14 9.77 2.79 24.78
N GLU A 15 8.71 3.05 25.54
CA GLU A 15 8.80 3.62 26.89
C GLU A 15 9.55 2.68 27.84
N ASP A 16 9.26 1.37 27.78
CA ASP A 16 9.85 0.37 28.68
C ASP A 16 11.33 0.09 28.38
N THR A 17 11.71 0.13 27.09
CA THR A 17 13.05 -0.27 26.65
C THR A 17 13.96 0.91 26.28
N GLY A 18 13.39 2.08 26.01
CA GLY A 18 14.09 3.21 25.40
C GLY A 18 14.46 2.99 23.92
N VAL A 19 14.01 1.91 23.30
CA VAL A 19 14.37 1.52 21.92
C VAL A 19 13.18 1.72 20.99
N LYS A 20 13.39 2.51 19.94
CA LYS A 20 12.50 2.53 18.76
C LYS A 20 13.03 1.52 17.73
N PRO A 21 12.22 0.58 17.22
CA PRO A 21 12.65 -0.32 16.16
C PRO A 21 13.08 0.44 14.90
N ASP A 22 14.24 0.11 14.33
CA ASP A 22 14.63 0.67 13.03
C ASP A 22 13.78 0.06 11.89
N VAL A 23 13.44 -1.23 11.99
CA VAL A 23 12.68 -1.97 10.97
C VAL A 23 11.52 -2.70 11.63
N LEU A 24 10.30 -2.43 11.17
CA LEU A 24 9.08 -3.14 11.52
C LEU A 24 8.61 -3.99 10.33
N GLY A 25 8.63 -5.31 10.50
CA GLY A 25 8.25 -6.26 9.45
C GLY A 25 6.90 -6.92 9.69
N PHE A 26 5.97 -6.75 8.75
CA PHE A 26 4.71 -7.48 8.68
C PHE A 26 4.83 -8.70 7.77
N ASN A 27 5.23 -9.84 8.33
CA ASN A 27 5.10 -11.15 7.67
C ASN A 27 3.62 -11.61 7.74
N LEU A 28 2.72 -10.76 7.25
CA LEU A 28 1.27 -10.88 7.26
C LEU A 28 0.70 -10.39 5.93
N CYS A 29 -0.46 -10.92 5.52
CA CYS A 29 -1.12 -10.53 4.29
C CYS A 29 -1.51 -9.04 4.31
N GLU A 30 -1.37 -8.36 3.17
CA GLU A 30 -2.05 -7.09 2.87
C GLU A 30 -1.76 -5.92 3.84
N MET A 31 -0.65 -5.97 4.56
CA MET A 31 -0.25 -4.91 5.51
C MET A 31 0.48 -3.73 4.85
N ALA A 32 0.80 -3.79 3.55
CA ALA A 32 1.41 -2.66 2.83
C ALA A 32 0.33 -1.66 2.40
N GLN A 33 -0.30 -1.03 3.39
CA GLN A 33 -1.33 0.00 3.20
C GLN A 33 -0.77 1.35 3.65
N ILE A 34 -1.07 2.42 2.91
CA ILE A 34 -0.60 3.76 3.27
C ILE A 34 -1.21 4.22 4.61
N GLU A 35 -2.42 3.79 4.94
CA GLU A 35 -3.07 4.06 6.23
C GLU A 35 -2.34 3.40 7.40
N VAL A 36 -1.83 2.19 7.19
CA VAL A 36 -0.99 1.46 8.18
C VAL A 36 0.35 2.17 8.32
N ALA A 37 0.98 2.54 7.20
CA ALA A 37 2.25 3.26 7.20
C ALA A 37 2.13 4.59 7.95
N ASP A 38 1.06 5.37 7.71
CA ASP A 38 0.83 6.65 8.38
C ASP A 38 0.60 6.49 9.88
N SER A 39 -0.17 5.46 10.27
CA SER A 39 -0.45 5.15 11.67
C SER A 39 0.79 4.75 12.48
N LEU A 40 1.82 4.22 11.81
CA LEU A 40 3.02 3.65 12.45
C LEU A 40 4.30 4.44 12.17
N LYS A 41 4.23 5.55 11.44
CA LYS A 41 5.41 6.29 10.97
C LYS A 41 6.34 6.82 12.09
N ASP A 42 5.79 7.02 13.28
CA ASP A 42 6.55 7.47 14.46
C ASP A 42 7.06 6.31 15.34
N ALA A 43 6.59 5.09 15.07
CA ALA A 43 6.88 3.89 15.85
C ALA A 43 8.07 3.09 15.29
N ALA A 44 8.45 3.28 14.02
CA ALA A 44 9.62 2.68 13.39
C ALA A 44 10.19 3.58 12.29
N ASP A 45 11.40 3.29 11.78
CA ASP A 45 11.99 4.02 10.64
C ASP A 45 11.62 3.41 9.28
N ILE A 46 11.50 2.08 9.21
CA ILE A 46 11.19 1.34 7.98
C ILE A 46 10.08 0.34 8.24
N MET A 47 9.10 0.29 7.33
CA MET A 47 8.08 -0.76 7.31
C MET A 47 8.36 -1.74 6.18
N ILE A 48 8.33 -3.05 6.45
CA ILE A 48 8.34 -4.09 5.42
C ILE A 48 6.98 -4.79 5.43
N ALA A 49 6.31 -4.85 4.29
CA ALA A 49 4.98 -5.44 4.20
C ALA A 49 4.68 -5.95 2.78
N SER A 50 3.51 -6.55 2.59
CA SER A 50 3.01 -7.03 1.30
C SER A 50 1.70 -6.36 0.96
N GLU A 51 1.55 -5.91 -0.28
CA GLU A 51 0.29 -5.39 -0.83
C GLU A 51 -0.73 -6.50 -1.08
N ASN A 52 -0.25 -7.74 -1.14
CA ASN A 52 -1.00 -8.92 -1.52
C ASN A 52 -0.99 -9.95 -0.39
N ILE A 53 -1.76 -11.02 -0.55
CA ILE A 53 -1.68 -12.20 0.30
C ILE A 53 -0.30 -12.85 0.23
N GLN A 54 0.12 -13.33 1.39
CA GLN A 54 1.34 -14.11 1.58
C GLN A 54 0.97 -15.52 2.01
N TYR A 55 1.72 -16.52 1.56
CA TYR A 55 1.50 -17.92 1.88
C TYR A 55 2.61 -18.48 2.74
N THR A 56 2.26 -19.36 3.67
CA THR A 56 3.21 -20.07 4.54
C THR A 56 4.30 -20.79 3.71
N PRO A 57 5.60 -20.62 4.06
CA PRO A 57 6.13 -20.06 5.30
C PRO A 57 6.34 -18.53 5.33
N GLY A 58 6.01 -17.80 4.27
CA GLY A 58 6.25 -16.35 4.17
C GLY A 58 7.72 -16.02 3.89
N TRP A 59 8.28 -15.07 4.63
CA TRP A 59 9.64 -14.56 4.38
C TRP A 59 10.72 -15.59 4.70
N PRO A 60 11.75 -15.75 3.84
CA PRO A 60 12.89 -16.66 4.07
C PRO A 60 13.90 -16.07 5.08
N LEU A 61 13.45 -15.78 6.31
CA LEU A 61 14.23 -15.07 7.34
C LEU A 61 15.54 -15.79 7.72
N ARG A 62 15.56 -17.13 7.69
CA ARG A 62 16.80 -17.89 7.98
C ARG A 62 17.92 -17.51 7.00
N GLU A 63 17.61 -17.41 5.71
CA GLU A 63 18.61 -17.03 4.69
C GLU A 63 19.12 -15.62 4.91
N VAL A 64 18.22 -14.69 5.26
CA VAL A 64 18.58 -13.30 5.56
C VAL A 64 19.45 -13.20 6.81
N LEU A 65 19.06 -13.87 7.90
CA LEU A 65 19.83 -13.85 9.16
C LEU A 65 21.19 -14.51 8.99
N ASP A 66 21.29 -15.59 8.21
CA ASP A 66 22.58 -16.23 7.90
C ASP A 66 23.52 -15.27 7.15
N LEU A 67 22.98 -14.39 6.28
CA LEU A 67 23.78 -13.34 5.61
C LEU A 67 24.30 -12.31 6.62
N PHE A 68 23.49 -11.92 7.61
CA PHE A 68 23.90 -10.93 8.61
C PHE A 68 24.94 -11.50 9.59
N VAL A 69 24.79 -12.76 10.01
CA VAL A 69 25.74 -13.42 10.92
C VAL A 69 27.09 -13.70 10.25
N LYS A 70 27.09 -14.05 8.96
CA LYS A 70 28.32 -14.31 8.19
C LYS A 70 29.00 -13.03 7.69
N GLY A 71 28.28 -11.92 7.66
CA GLY A 71 28.83 -10.63 7.23
C GLY A 71 29.88 -10.12 8.21
N GLU A 72 30.91 -9.45 7.68
CA GLU A 72 31.94 -8.79 8.51
C GLU A 72 31.42 -7.50 9.16
N LYS A 73 30.28 -6.98 8.70
CA LYS A 73 29.64 -5.75 9.16
C LYS A 73 28.15 -5.97 9.38
N THR A 74 27.63 -5.41 10.47
CA THR A 74 26.20 -5.28 10.69
C THR A 74 25.59 -4.41 9.59
N PRO A 75 24.52 -4.86 8.90
CA PRO A 75 23.86 -4.04 7.90
C PRO A 75 23.21 -2.80 8.52
N THR A 76 23.14 -1.73 7.76
CA THR A 76 22.23 -0.61 8.07
C THR A 76 20.76 -1.09 8.03
N PRO A 77 19.82 -0.39 8.68
CA PRO A 77 18.39 -0.75 8.60
C PRO A 77 17.86 -0.87 7.17
N GLY A 78 18.26 0.04 6.28
CA GLY A 78 17.87 0.01 4.86
C GLY A 78 18.44 -1.19 4.11
N GLU A 79 19.71 -1.55 4.34
CA GLU A 79 20.33 -2.75 3.77
C GLU A 79 19.66 -4.02 4.30
N ALA A 80 19.33 -4.06 5.59
CA ALA A 80 18.64 -5.19 6.20
C ALA A 80 17.23 -5.36 5.61
N ALA A 81 16.48 -4.26 5.47
CA ALA A 81 15.15 -4.27 4.89
C ALA A 81 15.17 -4.69 3.41
N LYS A 82 16.11 -4.15 2.63
CA LYS A 82 16.32 -4.56 1.24
C LYS A 82 16.68 -6.04 1.12
N ALA A 83 17.55 -6.56 1.99
CA ALA A 83 17.91 -7.98 1.97
C ALA A 83 16.71 -8.91 2.21
N ILE A 84 15.76 -8.50 3.04
CA ILE A 84 14.49 -9.24 3.25
C ILE A 84 13.67 -9.23 1.96
N VAL A 85 13.46 -8.06 1.34
CA VAL A 85 12.71 -7.93 0.08
C VAL A 85 13.36 -8.76 -1.04
N ASP A 86 14.68 -8.67 -1.20
CA ASP A 86 15.44 -9.43 -2.21
C ASP A 86 15.35 -10.95 -1.97
N ALA A 87 15.24 -11.40 -0.72
CA ALA A 87 15.05 -12.81 -0.40
C ALA A 87 13.61 -13.26 -0.71
N CYS A 88 12.61 -12.43 -0.43
CA CYS A 88 11.21 -12.66 -0.84
C CYS A 88 11.07 -12.82 -2.37
N ALA A 89 11.82 -12.04 -3.16
CA ALA A 89 11.82 -12.17 -4.63
C ALA A 89 12.19 -13.57 -5.12
N LYS A 90 13.02 -14.32 -4.40
CA LYS A 90 13.42 -15.70 -4.76
C LYS A 90 12.32 -16.73 -4.52
N VAL A 91 11.32 -16.38 -3.73
CA VAL A 91 10.18 -17.22 -3.38
C VAL A 91 8.84 -16.61 -3.79
N SER A 92 8.86 -15.59 -4.65
CA SER A 92 7.69 -14.81 -5.07
C SER A 92 6.60 -15.66 -5.72
N THR A 93 6.98 -16.64 -6.53
CA THR A 93 6.04 -17.59 -7.15
C THR A 93 5.41 -18.56 -6.15
N ARG A 94 5.94 -18.68 -4.93
CA ARG A 94 5.54 -19.71 -3.95
C ARG A 94 4.85 -19.14 -2.72
N TYR A 95 5.38 -18.04 -2.18
CA TYR A 95 5.06 -17.57 -0.83
C TYR A 95 4.77 -16.07 -0.75
N THR A 96 5.49 -15.23 -1.47
CA THR A 96 5.46 -13.76 -1.24
C THR A 96 5.29 -13.02 -2.57
N THR A 97 4.08 -12.98 -3.10
CA THR A 97 3.81 -12.44 -4.45
C THR A 97 4.24 -10.98 -4.58
N THR A 98 4.06 -10.17 -3.54
CA THR A 98 4.56 -8.79 -3.45
C THR A 98 5.26 -8.59 -2.11
N THR A 99 6.26 -7.70 -2.06
CA THR A 99 6.87 -7.25 -0.80
C THR A 99 7.56 -5.90 -1.04
N SER A 100 7.32 -4.93 -0.17
CA SER A 100 7.97 -3.62 -0.20
C SER A 100 8.60 -3.30 1.14
N ALA A 101 9.70 -2.55 1.09
CA ALA A 101 10.32 -1.87 2.21
C ALA A 101 10.14 -0.36 2.01
N VAL A 102 9.54 0.30 2.98
CA VAL A 102 9.09 1.69 2.90
C VAL A 102 9.74 2.52 4.01
N ASP A 103 10.36 3.64 3.63
CA ASP A 103 10.88 4.66 4.54
C ASP A 103 9.71 5.43 5.17
N LEU A 104 9.48 5.19 6.45
CA LEU A 104 8.36 5.78 7.17
C LEU A 104 8.48 7.31 7.34
N SER A 105 9.71 7.85 7.26
CA SER A 105 9.93 9.31 7.30
C SER A 105 9.37 10.04 6.07
N LYS A 106 9.03 9.31 4.99
CA LYS A 106 8.46 9.86 3.75
C LYS A 106 6.94 9.77 3.68
N ILE A 107 6.31 9.13 4.67
CA ILE A 107 4.87 8.89 4.64
C ILE A 107 4.07 10.17 4.85
N GLU A 108 4.56 11.13 5.64
CA GLU A 108 3.90 12.43 5.76
C GLU A 108 3.79 13.12 4.39
N THR A 109 4.87 13.16 3.61
CA THR A 109 4.85 13.72 2.25
C THR A 109 3.92 12.94 1.31
N SER A 110 3.83 11.62 1.48
CA SER A 110 2.90 10.81 0.68
C SER A 110 1.44 11.05 1.07
N LYS A 111 1.13 11.23 2.35
CA LYS A 111 -0.19 11.63 2.84
C LYS A 111 -0.58 13.02 2.32
N GLU A 112 0.35 13.97 2.32
CA GLU A 112 0.12 15.30 1.73
C GLU A 112 -0.20 15.22 0.23
N ALA A 113 0.51 14.38 -0.53
CA ALA A 113 0.22 14.16 -1.94
C ALA A 113 -1.17 13.54 -2.16
N VAL A 114 -1.58 12.59 -1.31
CA VAL A 114 -2.94 12.02 -1.34
C VAL A 114 -3.99 13.08 -0.96
N ARG A 115 -3.73 13.95 0.02
CA ARG A 115 -4.61 15.06 0.37
C ARG A 115 -4.79 16.02 -0.82
N ASP A 116 -3.71 16.41 -1.49
CA ASP A 116 -3.77 17.27 -2.68
C ASP A 116 -4.62 16.61 -3.78
N LEU A 117 -4.47 15.30 -3.99
CA LEU A 117 -5.29 14.53 -4.92
C LEU A 117 -6.77 14.50 -4.51
N SER A 118 -7.07 14.25 -3.23
CA SER A 118 -8.44 14.30 -2.71
C SER A 118 -9.08 15.65 -2.95
N GLU A 119 -8.38 16.74 -2.70
CA GLU A 119 -8.89 18.09 -2.89
C GLU A 119 -9.20 18.37 -4.37
N ALA A 120 -8.30 17.98 -5.28
CA ALA A 120 -8.52 18.09 -6.73
C ALA A 120 -9.75 17.27 -7.17
N LEU A 121 -9.83 15.99 -6.78
CA LEU A 121 -10.93 15.09 -7.11
C LEU A 121 -12.28 15.61 -6.55
N LEU A 122 -12.29 16.09 -5.30
CA LEU A 122 -13.49 16.64 -4.68
C LEU A 122 -13.94 17.94 -5.34
N ALA A 123 -13.02 18.72 -5.93
CA ALA A 123 -13.31 19.95 -6.67
C ALA A 123 -13.93 19.71 -8.06
N VAL A 124 -13.75 18.53 -8.66
CA VAL A 124 -14.33 18.18 -9.97
C VAL A 124 -15.86 18.35 -9.97
N ARG A 125 -16.40 18.94 -11.04
CA ARG A 125 -17.86 19.15 -11.24
C ARG A 125 -18.37 18.66 -12.58
N ASP A 126 -17.50 18.51 -13.57
CA ASP A 126 -17.89 18.07 -14.90
C ASP A 126 -18.05 16.54 -14.95
N GLU A 127 -19.08 16.09 -15.68
CA GLU A 127 -19.46 14.68 -15.71
C GLU A 127 -18.42 13.80 -16.41
N VAL A 128 -17.68 14.35 -17.38
CA VAL A 128 -16.64 13.60 -18.12
C VAL A 128 -15.50 13.20 -17.19
N THR A 129 -15.01 14.14 -16.38
CA THR A 129 -13.98 13.85 -15.38
C THR A 129 -14.51 12.95 -14.27
N ILE A 130 -15.75 13.16 -13.81
CA ILE A 130 -16.35 12.28 -12.82
C ILE A 130 -16.39 10.82 -13.30
N GLN A 131 -16.85 10.61 -14.52
CA GLN A 131 -16.92 9.29 -15.12
C GLN A 131 -15.53 8.70 -15.33
N GLY A 132 -14.55 9.50 -15.76
CA GLY A 132 -13.18 9.04 -15.94
C GLY A 132 -12.48 8.64 -14.63
N VAL A 133 -12.76 9.33 -13.52
CA VAL A 133 -12.28 8.93 -12.20
C VAL A 133 -12.92 7.61 -11.78
N ARG A 134 -14.25 7.45 -11.94
CA ARG A 134 -14.95 6.19 -11.63
C ARG A 134 -14.40 5.01 -12.43
N GLU A 135 -14.12 5.21 -13.71
CA GLU A 135 -13.49 4.21 -14.57
C GLU A 135 -12.06 3.90 -14.13
N SER A 136 -11.29 4.90 -13.71
CA SER A 136 -9.96 4.68 -13.15
C SER A 136 -10.02 3.83 -11.88
N PHE A 137 -10.94 4.13 -10.96
CA PHE A 137 -11.16 3.39 -9.70
C PHE A 137 -11.56 1.93 -9.96
N SER A 138 -12.49 1.68 -10.90
CA SER A 138 -12.95 0.32 -11.21
C SER A 138 -11.89 -0.53 -11.92
N GLN A 139 -10.96 0.11 -12.63
CA GLN A 139 -9.89 -0.58 -13.35
C GLN A 139 -8.64 -0.87 -12.50
N VAL A 140 -8.51 -0.35 -11.28
CA VAL A 140 -7.41 -0.71 -10.38
C VAL A 140 -7.58 -2.17 -10.00
N ALA A 141 -6.65 -3.01 -10.41
CA ALA A 141 -6.81 -4.43 -10.18
C ALA A 141 -6.70 -4.75 -8.69
N PHE A 142 -7.45 -5.78 -8.33
CA PHE A 142 -7.26 -6.44 -7.05
C PHE A 142 -6.03 -7.35 -7.13
N PHE A 143 -5.22 -7.37 -6.07
CA PHE A 143 -4.20 -8.39 -5.90
C PHE A 143 -4.90 -9.73 -5.58
N PRO A 144 -4.57 -10.84 -6.26
CA PRO A 144 -5.21 -12.16 -6.25
C PRO A 144 -6.66 -12.35 -5.76
N ASN A 145 -7.51 -12.86 -6.67
CA ASN A 145 -8.83 -13.47 -6.43
C ASN A 145 -8.80 -14.45 -5.23
N THR A 146 -8.98 -13.93 -4.02
CA THR A 146 -9.28 -14.76 -2.86
C THR A 146 -10.78 -15.01 -2.84
N PRO A 147 -11.26 -16.13 -2.27
CA PRO A 147 -12.69 -16.38 -2.13
C PRO A 147 -13.39 -15.42 -1.15
N PHE A 148 -12.66 -14.48 -0.57
CA PHE A 148 -13.18 -13.49 0.36
C PHE A 148 -13.65 -12.26 -0.41
N LYS A 149 -14.87 -11.81 -0.13
CA LYS A 149 -15.67 -10.91 -0.98
C LYS A 149 -15.50 -9.41 -0.68
N ALA A 150 -14.64 -9.03 0.26
CA ALA A 150 -14.59 -7.65 0.73
C ALA A 150 -13.84 -6.73 -0.26
N PRO A 151 -14.12 -5.42 -0.30
CA PRO A 151 -13.33 -4.43 -1.01
C PRO A 151 -11.99 -4.33 -0.30
N TYR A 152 -11.00 -4.92 -0.95
CA TYR A 152 -9.63 -4.91 -0.48
C TYR A 152 -8.93 -3.58 -0.79
N PRO A 153 -7.85 -3.28 -0.06
CA PRO A 153 -6.99 -2.18 -0.44
C PRO A 153 -6.46 -2.40 -1.87
N LYS A 154 -6.35 -1.30 -2.62
CA LYS A 154 -5.99 -1.27 -4.03
C LYS A 154 -4.65 -0.59 -4.20
N ASP A 155 -3.88 -1.00 -5.19
CA ASP A 155 -2.59 -0.41 -5.49
C ASP A 155 -2.72 1.12 -5.73
N LEU A 156 -2.08 1.91 -4.87
CA LEU A 156 -2.23 3.37 -4.88
C LEU A 156 -1.49 4.01 -6.06
N GLY A 157 -0.31 3.50 -6.40
CA GLY A 157 0.44 3.98 -7.55
C GLY A 157 -0.23 3.64 -8.88
N ASP A 158 -0.83 2.45 -9.01
CA ASP A 158 -1.62 2.07 -10.18
C ASP A 158 -2.90 2.91 -10.31
N LEU A 159 -3.61 3.17 -9.19
CA LEU A 159 -4.73 4.11 -9.17
C LEU A 159 -4.32 5.48 -9.71
N ALA A 160 -3.24 6.05 -9.18
CA ALA A 160 -2.76 7.35 -9.61
C ALA A 160 -2.34 7.34 -11.10
N ARG A 161 -1.67 6.29 -11.58
CA ARG A 161 -1.30 6.13 -13.00
C ARG A 161 -2.52 6.04 -13.91
N LYS A 162 -3.57 5.32 -13.49
CA LYS A 162 -4.83 5.22 -14.24
C LYS A 162 -5.51 6.58 -14.37
N ILE A 163 -5.60 7.34 -13.27
CA ILE A 163 -6.10 8.71 -13.27
C ILE A 163 -5.29 9.60 -14.22
N ILE A 164 -3.96 9.53 -14.21
CA ILE A 164 -3.11 10.33 -15.12
C ILE A 164 -3.37 9.96 -16.60
N SER A 165 -3.52 8.66 -16.89
CA SER A 165 -3.61 8.16 -18.26
C SER A 165 -5.00 8.24 -18.87
N HIS A 166 -6.04 8.43 -18.05
CA HIS A 166 -7.42 8.33 -18.51
C HIS A 166 -7.83 9.61 -19.28
N PRO A 167 -8.38 9.52 -20.51
CA PRO A 167 -8.69 10.67 -21.35
C PRO A 167 -9.66 11.68 -20.72
N GLY A 168 -10.53 11.21 -19.83
CA GLY A 168 -11.49 12.03 -19.11
C GLY A 168 -10.92 12.79 -17.91
N THR A 169 -9.71 12.48 -17.43
CA THR A 169 -9.13 13.03 -16.18
C THR A 169 -7.81 13.75 -16.41
N ASN A 170 -7.59 14.20 -17.66
CA ASN A 170 -6.40 14.95 -18.04
C ASN A 170 -6.49 16.44 -17.70
N ASP A 171 -7.41 16.84 -16.81
CA ASP A 171 -7.42 18.18 -16.25
C ASP A 171 -6.17 18.40 -15.40
N ALA A 172 -5.59 19.60 -15.48
CA ALA A 172 -4.29 19.86 -14.89
C ALA A 172 -4.25 19.59 -13.36
N PRO A 173 -5.22 20.05 -12.54
CA PRO A 173 -5.19 19.78 -11.10
C PRO A 173 -5.23 18.30 -10.72
N VAL A 174 -6.12 17.49 -11.33
CA VAL A 174 -6.23 16.06 -11.03
C VAL A 174 -4.99 15.30 -11.53
N ALA A 175 -4.54 15.58 -12.76
CA ALA A 175 -3.37 14.91 -13.31
C ALA A 175 -2.07 15.25 -12.56
N GLU A 176 -1.86 16.51 -12.18
CA GLU A 176 -0.69 16.95 -11.41
C GLU A 176 -0.67 16.36 -10.01
N SER A 177 -1.80 16.36 -9.31
CA SER A 177 -1.90 15.80 -7.96
C SER A 177 -1.73 14.27 -7.97
N ALA A 178 -2.31 13.56 -8.94
CA ALA A 178 -2.07 12.13 -9.12
C ALA A 178 -0.59 11.83 -9.43
N PHE A 179 0.07 12.67 -10.24
CA PHE A 179 1.50 12.52 -10.51
C PHE A 179 2.35 12.69 -9.24
N ARG A 180 2.00 13.64 -8.36
CA ARG A 180 2.67 13.82 -7.06
C ARG A 180 2.57 12.58 -6.17
N VAL A 181 1.42 11.88 -6.18
CA VAL A 181 1.27 10.60 -5.47
C VAL A 181 2.27 9.56 -5.98
N VAL A 182 2.39 9.40 -7.30
CA VAL A 182 3.36 8.47 -7.90
C VAL A 182 4.79 8.84 -7.49
N GLU A 183 5.15 10.12 -7.55
CA GLU A 183 6.47 10.59 -7.15
C GLU A 183 6.77 10.37 -5.67
N SER A 184 5.81 10.66 -4.77
CA SER A 184 6.01 10.53 -3.33
C SER A 184 6.17 9.06 -2.93
N LEU A 185 5.38 8.16 -3.52
CA LEU A 185 5.51 6.72 -3.30
C LEU A 185 6.87 6.20 -3.75
N ASN A 186 7.31 6.54 -4.96
CA ASN A 186 8.63 6.14 -5.46
C ASN A 186 9.77 6.62 -4.55
N LYS A 187 9.64 7.81 -3.94
CA LYS A 187 10.62 8.36 -2.99
C LYS A 187 10.58 7.67 -1.62
N ALA A 188 9.45 7.08 -1.24
CA ALA A 188 9.28 6.34 0.01
C ALA A 188 9.80 4.89 -0.09
N LEU A 189 9.88 4.31 -1.29
CA LEU A 189 10.35 2.94 -1.46
C LEU A 189 11.88 2.81 -1.31
N ILE A 190 12.29 1.95 -0.39
CA ILE A 190 13.68 1.50 -0.24
C ILE A 190 13.93 0.31 -1.18
N ALA A 191 12.98 -0.63 -1.23
CA ALA A 191 12.99 -1.78 -2.10
C ALA A 191 11.56 -2.26 -2.35
N GLU A 192 11.31 -2.86 -3.51
CA GLU A 192 10.03 -3.44 -3.88
C GLU A 192 10.29 -4.65 -4.78
N GLN A 193 9.49 -5.70 -4.60
CA GLN A 193 9.47 -6.87 -5.48
C GLN A 193 8.03 -7.34 -5.68
N HIS A 194 7.74 -7.76 -6.91
CA HIS A 194 6.48 -8.42 -7.25
C HIS A 194 6.66 -9.46 -8.34
N LEU A 195 5.70 -10.39 -8.44
CA LEU A 195 5.52 -11.16 -9.67
C LEU A 195 5.08 -10.22 -10.80
N PRO A 196 5.74 -10.28 -11.97
CA PRO A 196 5.35 -9.46 -13.11
C PRO A 196 3.90 -9.68 -13.53
N LYS A 197 3.25 -8.64 -14.05
CA LYS A 197 1.92 -8.73 -14.65
C LYS A 197 1.79 -9.93 -15.59
N GLY A 198 0.70 -10.68 -15.42
CA GLY A 198 0.38 -11.88 -16.20
C GLY A 198 1.06 -13.15 -15.70
N GLN A 199 1.98 -13.08 -14.74
CA GLN A 199 2.54 -14.28 -14.10
C GLN A 199 1.64 -14.77 -12.96
N GLU A 200 1.59 -16.09 -12.83
CA GLU A 200 0.85 -16.78 -11.78
C GLU A 200 1.77 -17.24 -10.66
N ASN A 201 1.26 -17.16 -9.43
CA ASN A 201 1.85 -17.88 -8.31
C ASN A 201 1.52 -19.40 -8.41
N ARG A 202 2.11 -20.21 -7.53
CA ARG A 202 1.93 -21.67 -7.50
C ARG A 202 0.49 -22.14 -7.25
N TYR A 203 -0.40 -21.23 -6.88
CA TYR A 203 -1.82 -21.47 -6.63
C TYR A 203 -2.71 -21.06 -7.81
N GLY A 204 -2.10 -20.67 -8.94
CA GLY A 204 -2.81 -20.26 -10.15
C GLY A 204 -3.39 -18.86 -10.09
N THR A 205 -2.94 -18.01 -9.15
CA THR A 205 -3.39 -16.63 -9.12
C THR A 205 -2.43 -15.70 -9.84
N ALA A 206 -2.93 -15.10 -10.92
CA ALA A 206 -2.17 -14.18 -11.77
C ALA A 206 -2.15 -12.75 -11.21
N MET A 207 -1.01 -12.08 -11.35
CA MET A 207 -0.91 -10.63 -11.16
C MET A 207 -1.60 -9.90 -12.31
N ARG A 208 -2.59 -9.08 -11.98
CA ARG A 208 -3.34 -8.28 -12.97
C ARG A 208 -2.62 -6.98 -13.36
N GLN A 209 -1.68 -6.54 -12.53
CA GLN A 209 -0.82 -5.36 -12.72
C GLN A 209 0.51 -5.55 -12.01
N ASP A 210 1.48 -4.70 -12.35
CA ASP A 210 2.72 -4.57 -11.58
C ASP A 210 2.44 -3.77 -10.31
N ALA A 211 3.05 -4.19 -9.21
CA ALA A 211 2.80 -3.62 -7.89
C ALA A 211 3.60 -2.33 -7.68
N THR A 212 3.11 -1.41 -6.84
CA THR A 212 3.79 -0.13 -6.57
C THR A 212 4.20 0.05 -5.12
N GLY A 213 4.07 -1.00 -4.30
CA GLY A 213 4.62 -1.12 -2.97
C GLY A 213 3.72 -0.62 -1.83
N LEU A 214 2.68 0.16 -2.12
CA LEU A 214 1.66 0.54 -1.15
C LEU A 214 0.28 0.57 -1.77
N THR A 215 -0.67 0.06 -1.01
CA THR A 215 -2.10 0.11 -1.31
C THR A 215 -2.79 1.24 -0.55
N ILE A 216 -3.99 1.57 -0.99
CA ILE A 216 -4.94 2.48 -0.33
C ILE A 216 -6.31 1.80 -0.28
N ASN A 217 -7.07 2.05 0.78
CA ASN A 217 -8.42 1.54 0.86
C ASN A 217 -9.36 2.22 -0.15
N LEU A 218 -10.20 1.44 -0.83
CA LEU A 218 -11.29 1.94 -1.67
C LEU A 218 -12.67 1.45 -1.19
N ALA A 219 -12.77 0.84 0.00
CA ALA A 219 -13.96 0.18 0.57
C ALA A 219 -15.05 1.11 1.13
N GLY A 220 -15.80 1.84 0.33
CA GLY A 220 -16.92 2.72 0.73
C GLY A 220 -17.85 2.20 1.82
N GLU A 221 -18.97 1.54 1.48
CA GLU A 221 -19.99 1.20 2.49
C GLU A 221 -19.51 0.18 3.54
N GLU A 222 -18.45 -0.57 3.23
CA GLU A 222 -17.87 -1.57 4.14
C GLU A 222 -16.90 -0.96 5.16
N ASN A 223 -16.55 0.33 5.05
CA ASN A 223 -15.74 1.01 6.03
C ASN A 223 -16.50 1.24 7.34
N ASP A 224 -15.99 0.62 8.40
CA ASP A 224 -16.44 0.89 9.76
C ASP A 224 -15.94 2.24 10.29
N GLU A 225 -16.44 2.63 11.46
CA GLU A 225 -16.05 3.88 12.13
C GLU A 225 -14.58 3.91 12.54
N SER A 226 -13.94 2.76 12.71
CA SER A 226 -12.51 2.70 13.06
C SER A 226 -11.63 3.13 11.89
N TYR A 227 -12.03 2.84 10.65
CA TYR A 227 -11.35 3.36 9.46
C TYR A 227 -11.56 4.87 9.31
N LYS A 228 -12.81 5.33 9.43
CA LYS A 228 -13.17 6.75 9.22
C LYS A 228 -12.51 7.70 10.22
N THR A 229 -12.05 7.18 11.36
CA THR A 229 -11.39 7.97 12.41
C THR A 229 -9.86 7.96 12.33
N LEU A 230 -9.27 7.25 11.36
CA LEU A 230 -7.82 7.27 11.15
C LEU A 230 -7.33 8.69 10.80
N PRO A 231 -6.19 9.16 11.34
CA PRO A 231 -5.60 10.45 10.98
C PRO A 231 -5.43 10.60 9.47
N PHE A 232 -4.88 9.58 8.79
CA PHE A 232 -4.79 9.55 7.34
C PHE A 232 -6.12 9.90 6.66
N VAL A 233 -7.21 9.23 7.04
CA VAL A 233 -8.52 9.38 6.40
C VAL A 233 -9.11 10.77 6.68
N THR A 234 -9.06 11.22 7.93
CA THR A 234 -9.63 12.52 8.32
C THR A 234 -8.86 13.70 7.71
N GLU A 235 -7.53 13.62 7.63
CA GLU A 235 -6.69 14.69 7.10
C GLU A 235 -6.68 14.75 5.56
N THR A 236 -6.80 13.59 4.89
CA THR A 236 -6.89 13.52 3.42
C THR A 236 -8.31 13.64 2.91
N LYS A 237 -9.34 13.48 3.76
CA LYS A 237 -10.77 13.37 3.37
C LYS A 237 -11.01 12.25 2.35
N TRP A 238 -10.22 11.18 2.43
CA TRP A 238 -10.28 10.09 1.46
C TRP A 238 -11.64 9.36 1.49
N ASP A 239 -12.28 9.29 2.65
CA ASP A 239 -13.65 8.80 2.79
C ASP A 239 -14.64 9.55 1.87
N LYS A 240 -14.50 10.87 1.74
CA LYS A 240 -15.33 11.69 0.85
C LYS A 240 -15.04 11.46 -0.62
N VAL A 241 -13.80 11.13 -0.96
CA VAL A 241 -13.43 10.72 -2.33
C VAL A 241 -14.12 9.40 -2.65
N ILE A 242 -14.05 8.43 -1.74
CA ILE A 242 -14.72 7.13 -1.89
C ILE A 242 -16.25 7.31 -1.98
N ASP A 243 -16.86 8.16 -1.16
CA ASP A 243 -18.31 8.45 -1.23
C ASP A 243 -18.72 9.03 -2.60
N LYS A 244 -17.89 9.89 -3.18
CA LYS A 244 -18.19 10.58 -4.45
C LYS A 244 -17.95 9.69 -5.68
N PHE A 245 -16.88 8.90 -5.66
CA PHE A 245 -16.37 8.18 -6.84
C PHE A 245 -16.40 6.66 -6.73
N GLY A 246 -16.61 6.12 -5.54
CA GLY A 246 -16.75 4.68 -5.35
C GLY A 246 -17.94 4.16 -6.15
N ALA A 247 -17.67 3.20 -7.03
CA ALA A 247 -18.69 2.50 -7.81
C ALA A 247 -19.22 1.33 -6.98
N TRP A 248 -20.17 1.61 -6.09
CA TRP A 248 -20.84 0.65 -5.21
C TRP A 248 -22.01 -0.04 -5.90
N ASP A 249 -21.77 -0.66 -7.05
CA ASP A 249 -22.82 -1.45 -7.71
C ASP A 249 -22.31 -2.81 -8.18
N ASP A 250 -22.99 -3.84 -7.67
CA ASP A 250 -23.02 -5.25 -8.08
C ASP A 250 -23.31 -5.45 -9.60
N ALA A 251 -23.51 -4.36 -10.35
CA ALA A 251 -23.95 -4.34 -11.74
C ALA A 251 -22.83 -4.45 -12.78
N THR A 252 -21.55 -4.35 -12.41
CA THR A 252 -20.46 -4.53 -13.40
C THR A 252 -20.09 -5.99 -13.64
N GLY A 253 -20.59 -6.93 -12.83
CA GLY A 253 -20.51 -8.36 -13.16
C GLY A 253 -19.10 -8.84 -13.50
N ILE A 254 -18.06 -8.27 -12.88
CA ILE A 254 -16.69 -8.77 -13.05
C ILE A 254 -16.41 -9.77 -11.94
N SER A 255 -16.92 -10.98 -12.16
CA SER A 255 -16.36 -12.23 -11.64
C SER A 255 -14.91 -12.42 -12.09
#